data_AF-A0A6A0H0V5-F1
#
_entry.id   AF-A0A6A0H0V5-F1
#
_cell.length_a   1.000
_cell.length_b   1.000
_cell.length_c   1.000
_cell.angle_alpha   90.00
_cell.angle_beta   90.00
_cell.angle_gamma   90.00
#
_symmetry.space_group_name_H-M   'P 1'
#
loop_
_entity.id
_entity.type
_entity.pdbx_description
1 polymer ?
#
loop_
_entity_poly.entity_id
_entity_poly.type
_entity_poly.pdbx_seq_one_letter_code
_entity_poly.pdbx_strand_id
1 'polypeptide(L)'
;MGCYSVHYVKRLLETLFVHRFSHGTMPIFNLFKNCSYYWGFTAYVAYHVNHPLFTTPSELQMYAALVAFSVCELGNLSIHWALRQLRPEGSKVRRIPYPSNNPFTRLFSLVSCPNYTYEVGAWLSFSVMTQLYLIVNGYLRYWLLS
;
A
#
# COMPACT_ATOMS: atom_id res chain seq x y z
N MET A 1 6.83 -11.78 7.52
CA MET A 1 6.17 -10.90 8.51
C MET A 1 6.77 -9.49 8.57
N GLY A 2 8.09 -9.31 8.53
CA GLY A 2 8.73 -7.97 8.57
C GLY A 2 8.21 -6.95 7.54
N CYS A 3 8.13 -7.31 6.26
CA CYS A 3 7.63 -6.39 5.21
C CYS A 3 6.17 -5.96 5.44
N TYR A 4 5.33 -6.87 5.94
CA TYR A 4 3.93 -6.59 6.27
C TYR A 4 3.86 -5.53 7.38
N SER A 5 4.61 -5.73 8.48
CA SER A 5 4.69 -4.76 9.57
C SER A 5 5.20 -3.40 9.09
N VAL A 6 6.25 -3.38 8.27
CA VAL A 6 6.82 -2.14 7.71
C VAL A 6 5.78 -1.37 6.89
N HIS A 7 5.02 -2.04 6.02
CA HIS A 7 3.95 -1.41 5.24
C HIS A 7 2.91 -0.73 6.12
N TYR A 8 2.38 -1.43 7.14
CA TYR A 8 1.37 -0.84 8.02
C TYR A 8 1.93 0.27 8.91
N VAL A 9 3.16 0.13 9.42
CA VAL A 9 3.82 1.20 10.19
C VAL A 9 3.97 2.44 9.31
N LYS A 10 4.46 2.29 8.09
CA LYS A 10 4.57 3.37 7.12
C LYS A 10 3.20 4.00 6.83
N ARG A 11 2.15 3.20 6.62
CA ARG A 11 0.79 3.69 6.39
C ARG A 11 0.23 4.47 7.61
N LEU A 12 0.55 4.03 8.84
CA LEU A 12 0.21 4.77 10.07
C LEU A 12 0.96 6.09 10.15
N LEU A 13 2.26 6.11 9.84
CA LEU A 13 3.06 7.34 9.80
C LEU A 13 2.57 8.31 8.73
N GLU A 14 2.22 7.83 7.54
CA GLU A 14 1.63 8.66 6.47
C GLU A 14 0.31 9.28 6.91
N THR A 15 -0.54 8.50 7.58
CA THR A 15 -1.81 8.99 8.13
C THR A 15 -1.58 10.09 9.16
N LEU A 16 -0.59 9.94 10.04
CA LEU A 16 -0.31 10.88 11.12
C LEU A 16 0.39 12.16 10.63
N PHE A 17 1.33 12.06 9.71
CA PHE A 17 2.24 13.16 9.36
C PHE A 17 2.02 13.75 7.96
N VAL A 18 1.50 12.95 7.02
CA VAL A 18 1.42 13.32 5.60
C VAL A 18 -0.01 13.67 5.19
N HIS A 19 -1.00 12.90 5.66
CA HIS A 19 -2.39 13.10 5.27
C HIS A 19 -3.01 14.29 6.00
N ARG A 20 -3.64 15.19 5.22
CA ARG A 20 -4.47 16.27 5.72
C ARG A 20 -5.92 15.93 5.46
N PHE A 21 -6.62 15.45 6.48
CA PHE A 21 -8.02 15.08 6.39
C PHE A 21 -8.90 16.33 6.34
N SER A 22 -9.78 16.40 5.34
CA SER A 22 -10.75 17.49 5.19
C SER A 22 -12.10 17.20 5.86
N HIS A 23 -12.33 15.97 6.33
CA HIS A 23 -13.53 15.54 7.04
C HIS A 23 -13.11 14.87 8.34
N GLY A 24 -13.75 15.26 9.44
CA GLY A 24 -13.25 15.02 10.80
C GLY A 24 -13.31 13.57 11.28
N THR A 25 -14.18 12.73 10.72
CA THR A 25 -14.32 11.33 11.16
C THR A 25 -14.97 10.47 10.07
N MET A 26 -14.51 9.22 9.98
CA MET A 26 -15.20 8.17 9.21
C MET A 26 -16.27 7.50 10.08
N PRO A 27 -17.40 7.02 9.52
CA PRO A 27 -18.42 6.31 10.28
C PRO A 27 -17.83 5.07 11.00
N ILE A 28 -18.17 4.86 12.26
CA ILE A 28 -17.63 3.79 13.12
C ILE A 28 -17.86 2.38 12.51
N PHE A 29 -18.94 2.16 11.76
CA PHE A 29 -19.17 0.88 11.09
C PHE A 29 -18.14 0.56 9.98
N ASN A 30 -17.58 1.59 9.34
CA ASN A 30 -16.50 1.40 8.38
C ASN A 30 -15.18 1.05 9.08
N LEU A 31 -15.00 1.43 10.35
CA LEU A 31 -13.86 1.00 11.16
C LEU A 31 -13.90 -0.52 11.37
N PHE A 32 -15.05 -1.06 11.79
CA PHE A 32 -15.19 -2.50 12.00
C PHE A 32 -15.00 -3.30 10.72
N LYS A 33 -15.55 -2.85 9.58
CA LYS A 33 -15.31 -3.48 8.27
C LYS A 33 -13.82 -3.51 7.91
N ASN A 34 -13.13 -2.37 8.04
CA ASN A 34 -11.70 -2.28 7.77
C ASN A 34 -10.89 -3.19 8.71
N CYS A 35 -11.13 -3.11 10.02
CA CYS A 35 -10.41 -3.91 11.00
C CYS A 35 -10.58 -5.41 10.74
N SER A 36 -11.82 -5.89 10.59
CA SER A 36 -12.08 -7.31 10.34
C SER A 36 -11.44 -7.79 9.03
N TYR A 37 -11.42 -6.95 7.99
CA TYR A 37 -10.75 -7.27 6.73
C TYR A 37 -9.24 -7.40 6.89
N TYR A 38 -8.58 -6.40 7.47
CA TYR A 38 -7.12 -6.42 7.64
C TYR A 38 -6.67 -7.52 8.60
N TRP A 39 -7.42 -7.74 9.69
CA TRP A 39 -7.09 -8.77 10.68
C TRP A 39 -7.30 -10.17 10.11
N GLY A 40 -8.41 -10.40 9.41
CA GLY A 40 -8.67 -11.67 8.72
C GLY A 40 -7.64 -11.97 7.64
N PHE A 41 -7.25 -10.96 6.86
CA PHE A 41 -6.21 -11.09 5.85
C PHE A 41 -4.84 -11.39 6.47
N THR A 42 -4.50 -10.72 7.58
CA THR A 42 -3.28 -11.00 8.34
C THR A 42 -3.27 -12.44 8.85
N ALA A 43 -4.38 -12.91 9.42
CA ALA A 43 -4.51 -14.27 9.94
C ALA A 43 -4.37 -15.32 8.83
N TYR A 44 -4.97 -15.07 7.67
CA TYR A 44 -4.86 -15.96 6.51
C TYR A 44 -3.41 -16.10 6.01
N VAL A 45 -2.71 -14.97 5.84
CA VAL A 45 -1.30 -14.96 5.44
C VAL A 45 -0.43 -15.62 6.52
N ALA A 46 -0.66 -15.32 7.79
CA ALA A 46 0.09 -15.90 8.90
C ALA A 46 -0.09 -17.43 8.97
N TYR A 47 -1.31 -17.93 8.73
CA TYR A 47 -1.58 -19.36 8.69
C TYR A 47 -0.78 -20.07 7.59
N HIS A 48 -0.72 -19.51 6.38
CA HIS A 48 0.00 -20.15 5.27
C HIS A 48 1.52 -20.09 5.43
N VAL A 49 2.04 -18.99 5.99
CA VAL A 49 3.49 -18.82 6.21
C VAL A 49 4.01 -19.68 7.36
N ASN A 50 3.21 -19.91 8.42
CA ASN A 50 3.61 -20.74 9.55
C ASN A 50 3.17 -22.21 9.43
N HIS A 51 2.54 -22.58 8.32
CA HIS A 51 2.10 -23.96 8.12
C HIS A 51 3.32 -24.88 7.97
N PRO A 52 3.37 -26.06 8.61
CA PRO A 52 4.52 -26.97 8.56
C PRO A 52 4.84 -27.52 7.16
N LEU A 53 3.92 -27.38 6.20
CA LEU A 53 4.13 -27.73 4.78
C LEU A 53 4.58 -26.54 3.92
N PHE A 54 4.92 -25.40 4.53
CA PHE A 54 5.38 -24.22 3.81
C PHE A 54 6.76 -24.51 3.17
N THR A 55 6.80 -24.41 1.85
CA THR A 55 8.05 -24.51 1.10
C THR A 55 8.69 -23.13 1.05
N THR A 56 9.94 -23.00 1.52
CA THR A 56 10.64 -21.73 1.47
C THR A 56 10.98 -21.37 0.02
N PRO A 57 10.69 -20.13 -0.43
CA PRO A 57 11.12 -19.66 -1.74
C PRO A 57 12.65 -19.58 -1.83
N SER A 58 13.18 -19.51 -3.05
CA SER A 58 14.61 -19.32 -3.27
C SER A 58 15.07 -17.95 -2.74
N GLU A 59 16.32 -17.87 -2.30
CA GLU A 59 16.90 -16.62 -1.77
C GLU A 59 16.84 -15.49 -2.80
N LEU A 60 17.13 -15.79 -4.08
CA LEU A 60 17.06 -14.82 -5.17
C LEU A 60 15.64 -14.26 -5.33
N GLN A 61 14.61 -15.11 -5.24
CA GLN A 61 13.21 -14.70 -5.31
C GLN A 61 12.87 -13.79 -4.11
N MET A 62 13.31 -14.15 -2.91
CA MET A 62 13.10 -13.32 -1.72
C MET A 62 13.75 -11.94 -1.85
N TYR A 63 15.03 -11.87 -2.23
CA TYR A 63 15.74 -10.60 -2.35
C TYR A 63 15.20 -9.73 -3.49
N ALA A 64 14.90 -10.33 -4.65
CA ALA A 64 14.32 -9.60 -5.77
C ALA A 64 12.94 -9.02 -5.42
N ALA A 65 12.08 -9.82 -4.77
CA ALA A 65 10.77 -9.39 -4.34
C ALA A 65 10.84 -8.34 -3.21
N LEU A 66 11.83 -8.43 -2.31
CA LEU A 66 12.09 -7.43 -1.28
C LEU A 66 12.49 -6.09 -1.90
N VAL A 67 13.40 -6.08 -2.86
CA VAL A 67 13.80 -4.86 -3.57
C VAL A 67 12.60 -4.23 -4.29
N ALA A 68 11.82 -5.04 -5.03
CA ALA A 68 10.62 -4.57 -5.70
C ALA A 68 9.60 -3.98 -4.72
N PHE A 69 9.36 -4.66 -3.59
CA PHE A 69 8.51 -4.18 -2.51
C PHE A 69 8.99 -2.83 -1.96
N SER A 70 10.28 -2.69 -1.65
CA SER A 70 10.85 -1.44 -1.15
C SER A 70 10.72 -0.29 -2.15
N VAL A 71 10.96 -0.54 -3.43
CA VAL A 71 10.80 0.48 -4.49
C VAL A 71 9.34 0.93 -4.59
N CYS A 72 8.39 -0.01 -4.51
CA CYS A 72 6.96 0.30 -4.51
C CYS A 72 6.53 1.10 -3.28
N GLU A 73 6.99 0.75 -2.08
CA GLU A 73 6.70 1.49 -0.85
C GLU A 73 7.25 2.92 -0.90
N LEU A 74 8.48 3.10 -1.36
CA LEU A 74 9.10 4.42 -1.54
C LEU A 74 8.38 5.25 -2.61
N GLY A 75 7.97 4.62 -3.71
CA GLY A 75 7.17 5.25 -4.75
C GLY A 75 5.83 5.72 -4.20
N ASN A 76 5.12 4.88 -3.45
CA ASN A 76 3.86 5.22 -2.82
C ASN A 76 4.01 6.42 -1.86
N LEU A 77 5.03 6.41 -0.99
CA LEU A 77 5.35 7.52 -0.09
C LEU A 77 5.67 8.81 -0.85
N SER A 78 6.46 8.72 -1.91
CA SER A 78 6.81 9.86 -2.77
C SER A 78 5.56 10.50 -3.39
N ILE A 79 4.59 9.68 -3.82
CA ILE A 79 3.32 10.19 -4.36
C ILE A 79 2.49 10.84 -3.25
N HIS A 80 2.38 10.23 -2.07
CA HIS A 80 1.65 10.83 -0.94
C HIS A 80 2.24 12.19 -0.53
N TRP A 81 3.57 12.32 -0.55
CA TRP A 81 4.25 13.58 -0.30
C TRP A 81 3.94 14.62 -1.39
N ALA A 82 3.99 14.24 -2.66
CA ALA A 82 3.63 15.14 -3.77
C ALA A 82 2.16 15.61 -3.66
N LEU A 83 1.24 14.68 -3.34
CA LEU A 83 -0.17 14.99 -3.12
C LEU A 83 -0.41 15.93 -1.93
N ARG A 84 0.41 15.84 -0.88
CA ARG A 84 0.37 16.78 0.25
C ARG A 84 0.75 18.20 -0.18
N GLN A 85 1.81 18.36 -0.97
CA GLN A 85 2.27 19.68 -1.44
C GLN A 85 1.25 20.38 -2.33
N LEU A 86 0.41 19.63 -3.03
CA LEU A 86 -0.68 20.19 -3.85
C LEU A 86 -1.82 20.80 -3.02
N ARG A 87 -1.82 20.60 -1.69
CA ARG A 87 -2.77 21.19 -0.74
C ARG A 87 -2.06 22.14 0.25
N PRO A 88 -1.99 23.45 -0.07
CA PRO A 88 -1.46 24.45 0.85
C PRO A 88 -2.18 24.43 2.21
N GLU A 89 -1.46 24.78 3.29
CA GLU A 89 -2.04 24.87 4.64
C GLU A 89 -3.22 25.85 4.65
N GLY A 90 -4.34 25.46 5.25
CA GLY A 90 -5.52 26.32 5.39
C GLY A 90 -6.39 26.49 4.14
N SER A 91 -6.05 25.87 3.00
CA SER A 91 -6.82 26.00 1.75
C SER A 91 -7.52 24.70 1.33
N LYS A 92 -8.75 24.80 0.80
CA LYS A 92 -9.50 23.70 0.16
C LYS A 92 -9.21 23.55 -1.34
N VAL A 93 -8.32 24.38 -1.91
CA VAL A 93 -8.00 24.35 -3.34
C VAL A 93 -7.35 23.02 -3.71
N ARG A 94 -7.90 22.34 -4.72
CA ARG A 94 -7.32 21.13 -5.31
C ARG A 94 -6.55 21.51 -6.56
N ARG A 95 -5.25 21.27 -6.57
CA ARG A 95 -4.40 21.40 -7.77
C ARG A 95 -4.26 20.05 -8.48
N ILE A 96 -4.19 20.08 -9.80
CA ILE A 96 -3.97 18.87 -10.61
C ILE A 96 -2.51 18.42 -10.43
N PRO A 97 -2.26 17.14 -10.13
CA PRO A 97 -0.91 16.63 -10.01
C PRO A 97 -0.23 16.58 -11.39
N TYR A 98 0.98 17.14 -11.49
CA TYR A 98 1.83 17.03 -12.67
C TYR A 98 3.11 16.27 -12.32
N PRO A 99 3.72 15.56 -13.29
CA PRO A 99 5.00 14.91 -13.08
C PRO A 99 6.08 15.94 -12.70
N SER A 100 6.82 15.65 -11.63
CA SER A 100 7.94 16.47 -11.18
C SER A 100 9.29 15.85 -11.60
N ASN A 101 10.41 16.48 -11.23
CA ASN A 101 11.76 15.93 -11.47
C ASN A 101 12.02 14.60 -10.74
N ASN A 102 11.17 14.20 -9.79
CA ASN A 102 11.29 12.92 -9.11
C ASN A 102 10.84 11.76 -10.04
N PRO A 103 11.68 10.73 -10.26
CA PRO A 103 11.36 9.61 -11.15
C PRO A 103 10.07 8.88 -10.75
N PHE A 104 9.74 8.81 -9.46
CA PHE A 104 8.51 8.16 -8.98
C PHE A 104 7.23 8.91 -9.35
N THR A 105 7.32 10.24 -9.50
CA THR A 105 6.19 11.09 -9.89
C THR A 105 5.95 11.13 -11.40
N ARG A 106 6.87 10.59 -12.22
CA ARG A 106 6.64 10.45 -13.67
C ARG A 106 5.44 9.56 -13.97
N LEU A 107 5.08 8.67 -13.05
CA LEU A 107 3.89 7.81 -13.15
C LEU A 107 2.57 8.61 -13.26
N PHE A 108 2.52 9.88 -12.83
CA PHE A 108 1.37 10.77 -13.07
C PHE A 108 1.07 11.01 -14.56
N SER A 109 2.04 10.80 -15.46
CA SER A 109 1.81 10.90 -16.91
C SER A 109 1.10 9.67 -17.48
N LEU A 110 1.11 8.54 -16.77
CA LEU A 110 0.56 7.27 -17.24
C LEU A 110 -0.75 6.90 -16.53
N VAL A 111 -0.88 7.25 -15.24
CA VAL A 111 -2.03 6.88 -14.42
C VAL A 111 -2.52 8.05 -13.58
N SER A 112 -3.84 8.13 -13.41
CA SER A 112 -4.47 9.21 -12.62
C SER A 112 -4.17 9.11 -11.12
N CYS A 113 -3.97 7.89 -10.59
CA CYS A 113 -3.73 7.64 -9.17
C CYS A 113 -2.50 6.74 -8.95
N PRO A 114 -1.28 7.29 -9.12
CA PRO A 114 -0.05 6.48 -9.07
C PRO A 114 0.27 5.88 -7.71
N ASN A 115 -0.27 6.44 -6.62
CA ASN A 115 -0.16 5.84 -5.28
C ASN A 115 -0.77 4.43 -5.25
N TYR A 116 -1.97 4.26 -5.80
CA TYR A 116 -2.63 2.96 -5.83
C TYR A 116 -1.89 1.97 -6.72
N THR A 117 -1.29 2.43 -7.83
CA THR A 117 -0.44 1.58 -8.68
C THR A 117 0.77 1.05 -7.91
N TYR A 118 1.46 1.90 -7.15
CA TYR A 118 2.56 1.46 -6.29
C TYR A 118 2.08 0.51 -5.16
N GLU A 119 0.90 0.76 -4.60
CA GLU A 119 0.34 -0.11 -3.55
C GLU A 119 0.01 -1.51 -4.08
N VAL A 120 -0.61 -1.61 -5.26
CA VAL A 120 -0.84 -2.88 -5.96
C VAL A 120 0.49 -3.57 -6.28
N GLY A 121 1.50 -2.83 -6.72
CA GLY A 121 2.85 -3.34 -6.96
C GLY A 121 3.53 -3.89 -5.70
N ALA A 122 3.37 -3.23 -4.56
CA ALA A 122 3.87 -3.71 -3.27
C ALA A 122 3.20 -5.03 -2.87
N TRP A 123 1.87 -5.13 -2.99
CA TRP A 123 1.14 -6.36 -2.69
C TRP A 123 1.47 -7.50 -3.65
N LEU A 124 1.68 -7.22 -4.94
CA LEU A 124 2.16 -8.19 -5.92
C LEU A 124 3.55 -8.70 -5.56
N SER A 125 4.48 -7.81 -5.24
CA SER A 125 5.84 -8.17 -4.83
C SER A 125 5.82 -9.00 -3.54
N PHE A 126 4.98 -8.63 -2.57
CA PHE A 126 4.78 -9.39 -1.34
C PHE A 126 4.21 -10.79 -1.63
N SER A 127 3.27 -10.91 -2.57
CA SER A 127 2.69 -12.20 -3.00
C SER A 127 3.74 -13.12 -3.60
N VAL A 128 4.61 -12.58 -4.46
CA VAL A 128 5.75 -13.31 -5.05
C VAL A 128 6.73 -13.71 -3.95
N MET A 129 7.03 -12.82 -3.00
CA MET A 129 7.92 -13.11 -1.87
C MET A 129 7.40 -14.25 -0.99
N THR A 130 6.09 -14.38 -0.78
CA THR A 130 5.49 -15.42 0.07
C THR A 130 4.97 -16.63 -0.71
N GLN A 131 5.12 -16.66 -2.05
CA GLN A 131 4.53 -17.69 -2.94
C GLN A 131 3.01 -17.86 -2.78
N LEU A 132 2.31 -16.81 -2.36
CA LEU A 132 0.87 -16.84 -2.09
C LEU A 132 0.10 -16.14 -3.22
N TYR A 133 -0.36 -16.94 -4.19
CA TYR A 133 -1.15 -16.45 -5.33
C TYR A 133 -2.48 -15.77 -4.94
N LEU A 134 -3.00 -16.06 -3.75
CA LEU A 134 -4.33 -15.59 -3.31
C LEU A 134 -4.38 -14.16 -2.74
N ILE A 135 -3.22 -13.53 -2.52
CA ILE A 135 -3.14 -12.17 -1.92
C ILE A 135 -3.69 -11.10 -2.88
N VAL A 136 -3.48 -11.26 -4.20
CA VAL A 136 -3.90 -10.30 -5.23
C VAL A 136 -5.43 -10.29 -5.43
N ASN A 137 -6.06 -11.47 -5.44
CA ASN A 137 -7.51 -11.59 -5.66
C ASN A 137 -8.33 -11.05 -4.47
N GLY A 138 -7.86 -11.24 -3.23
CA GLY A 138 -8.53 -10.72 -2.03
C GLY A 138 -8.55 -9.19 -1.94
N TYR A 139 -7.45 -8.54 -2.34
CA TYR A 139 -7.33 -7.08 -2.37
C TYR A 139 -8.19 -6.43 -3.46
N LEU A 140 -8.14 -6.96 -4.69
CA LEU A 140 -8.96 -6.47 -5.82
C LEU A 140 -10.47 -6.57 -5.55
N ARG A 141 -10.92 -7.64 -4.86
CA ARG A 141 -12.34 -7.88 -4.62
C ARG A 141 -12.94 -7.02 -3.51
N TYR A 142 -12.15 -6.63 -2.50
CA TYR A 142 -12.62 -5.71 -1.46
C TYR A 142 -12.69 -4.27 -1.99
N TRP A 143 -11.74 -3.88 -2.85
CA TRP A 143 -11.69 -2.56 -3.48
C TRP A 143 -12.81 -2.29 -4.50
N LEU A 144 -13.33 -3.32 -5.17
CA LEU A 144 -14.48 -3.21 -6.07
C LEU A 144 -15.84 -3.13 -5.32
N LEU A 145 -15.85 -3.44 -4.02
CA LEU A 145 -17.06 -3.56 -3.20
C LEU A 145 -17.14 -2.52 -2.05
N SER A 146 -16.22 -1.57 -2.00
CA SER A 146 -16.19 -0.45 -1.03
C SER A 146 -16.18 0.90 -1.71
#